data_AF-A0ABD0Q912-F1
#
_entry.id   AF-A0ABD0Q912-F1
#
_cell.length_a   1.000
_cell.length_b   1.000
_cell.length_c   1.000
_cell.angle_alpha   90.00
_cell.angle_beta   90.00
_cell.angle_gamma   90.00
#
_symmetry.space_group_name_H-M   'P 1'
#
loop_
_entity.id
_entity.type
_entity.pdbx_description
1 polymer ?
#
loop_
_entity_poly.entity_id
_entity_poly.type
_entity_poly.pdbx_seq_one_letter_code
_entity_poly.pdbx_strand_id
1 'polypeptide(L)' 'YIQGYRLLYRPVGGSWSQQEVKAATERSAVIANLLKGTEYEIKIRPYFNEFQGMDSRSLTFRTPEE' A
#
# COMPACT_ATOMS: atom_id res chain seq x y z
N TYR A 1 19.35 2.15 5.98
CA TYR A 1 18.47 3.16 6.62
C TYR A 1 17.35 3.50 5.63
N ILE A 2 16.13 3.76 6.12
CA ILE A 2 14.96 4.10 5.28
C ILE A 2 14.32 5.37 5.85
N GLN A 3 13.62 6.14 5.01
CA GLN A 3 12.86 7.33 5.44
C GLN A 3 11.38 7.03 5.69
N GLY A 4 10.87 5.97 5.07
CA GLY A 4 9.48 5.57 5.21
C GLY A 4 9.13 4.42 4.27
N TYR A 5 7.83 4.29 4.01
CA TYR A 5 7.27 3.24 3.16
C TYR A 5 6.37 3.84 2.08
N ARG A 6 6.35 3.20 0.91
CA ARG A 6 5.33 3.41 -0.11
C ARG A 6 4.38 2.23 -0.07
N LEU A 7 3.14 2.52 0.29
CA LEU A 7 2.04 1.57 0.26
C LEU A 7 1.41 1.61 -1.13
N LEU A 8 1.41 0.48 -1.82
CA LEU A 8 0.79 0.32 -3.13
C LEU A 8 -0.46 -0.53 -3.00
N TYR A 9 -1.56 -0.07 -3.59
CA TYR A 9 -2.85 -0.78 -3.56
C TYR A 9 -3.61 -0.60 -4.87
N ARG A 10 -4.38 -1.61 -5.28
CA ARG A 10 -5.26 -1.54 -6.45
C ARG A 10 -6.43 -2.51 -6.34
N PRO A 11 -7.57 -2.23 -7.00
CA PRO A 11 -8.52 -3.28 -7.34
C PRO A 11 -7.80 -4.37 -8.15
N VAL A 12 -8.15 -5.64 -7.95
CA VAL A 12 -7.59 -6.75 -8.74
C VAL A 12 -7.89 -6.50 -10.23
N GLY A 13 -6.84 -6.51 -11.05
CA GLY A 13 -6.92 -6.16 -12.48
C GLY A 13 -6.87 -4.66 -12.79
N GLY A 14 -6.84 -3.78 -11.78
CA GLY A 14 -6.75 -2.33 -11.93
C GLY A 14 -5.32 -1.76 -11.95
N SER A 15 -5.24 -0.42 -11.95
CA SER A 15 -3.99 0.34 -11.87
C SER A 15 -3.55 0.55 -10.43
N TRP A 16 -2.23 0.55 -10.20
CA TRP A 16 -1.65 0.80 -8.88
C TRP A 16 -1.86 2.24 -8.41
N SER A 17 -2.42 2.38 -7.21
CA SER A 17 -2.42 3.61 -6.42
C SER A 17 -1.28 3.56 -5.39
N GLN A 18 -0.78 4.71 -4.96
CA GLN A 18 0.31 4.82 -4.00
C GLN A 18 0.00 5.82 -2.88
N GLN A 19 0.32 5.44 -1.64
CA GLN A 19 0.30 6.30 -0.47
C GLN A 19 1.67 6.28 0.21
N GLU A 20 2.19 7.44 0.60
CA GLU A 20 3.46 7.54 1.33
C GLU A 20 3.23 7.54 2.85
N VAL A 21 3.98 6.70 3.54
CA VAL A 21 4.11 6.69 5.00
C VAL A 21 5.46 7.30 5.35
N LYS A 22 5.46 8.61 5.67
CA LYS A 22 6.66 9.46 5.78
C LYS A 22 7.44 9.32 7.11
N ALA A 23 7.34 8.16 7.75
CA ALA A 23 8.07 7.88 8.98
C ALA A 23 8.52 6.41 9.01
N ALA A 24 9.84 6.20 9.09
CA ALA A 24 10.44 4.88 9.17
C ALA A 24 10.06 4.09 10.44
N THR A 25 9.58 4.76 11.48
CA THR A 25 9.10 4.16 12.73
C THR A 25 7.61 3.84 12.70
N GLU A 26 6.86 4.40 11.76
CA GLU A 26 5.44 4.11 11.61
C GLU A 26 5.24 2.67 11.15
N ARG A 27 4.27 2.00 11.75
CA ARG A 27 3.96 0.59 11.50
C ARG A 27 2.52 0.39 11.03
N SER A 28 1.75 1.47 10.97
CA SER A 28 0.34 1.46 10.58
C SER A 28 0.05 2.54 9.54
N ALA A 29 -0.94 2.27 8.67
CA ALA A 29 -1.45 3.25 7.73
C ALA A 29 -2.91 2.93 7.42
N VAL A 30 -3.70 3.98 7.17
CA VAL A 30 -5.09 3.86 6.76
C VAL A 30 -5.20 4.20 5.28
N ILE A 31 -5.88 3.33 4.52
CA ILE A 31 -6.25 3.59 3.13
C ILE A 31 -7.74 3.93 3.12
N ALA A 32 -8.06 5.15 2.72
CA ALA A 32 -9.44 5.62 2.64
C ALA A 32 -10.00 5.48 1.22
N ASN A 33 -11.33 5.61 1.09
CA ASN A 33 -12.03 5.66 -0.19
C ASN A 33 -11.85 4.41 -1.08
N LEU A 34 -11.75 3.23 -0.47
CA LEU A 34 -11.79 1.97 -1.20
C LEU A 34 -13.22 1.71 -1.71
N LEU A 35 -13.32 1.13 -2.90
CA LEU A 35 -14.60 0.70 -3.46
C LEU A 35 -15.15 -0.46 -2.62
N LYS A 36 -16.45 -0.43 -2.34
CA LYS A 36 -17.15 -1.49 -1.60
C LYS A 36 -17.22 -2.79 -2.41
N GLY A 37 -17.28 -3.94 -1.73
CA GLY A 37 -17.42 -5.26 -2.36
C GLY A 37 -16.31 -5.63 -3.35
N THR A 38 -15.17 -4.93 -3.32
CA THR A 38 -14.13 -5.01 -4.33
C THR A 38 -12.91 -5.73 -3.76
N GLU A 39 -12.33 -6.64 -4.54
CA GLU A 39 -11.08 -7.30 -4.17
C GLU A 39 -9.89 -6.39 -4.49
N TYR A 40 -9.02 -6.19 -3.50
CA TYR A 40 -7.83 -5.37 -3.59
C TYR A 40 -6.56 -6.20 -3.39
N GLU A 41 -5.52 -5.86 -4.13
CA GLU A 41 -4.15 -6.29 -3.89
C GLU A 41 -3.37 -5.14 -3.24
N ILE A 42 -2.64 -5.43 -2.17
CA ILE A 42 -1.79 -4.48 -1.44
C ILE A 42 -0.38 -5.02 -1.24
N LYS A 43 0.62 -4.14 -1.37
CA LYS A 43 2.02 -4.40 -1.01
C LYS A 43 2.68 -3.12 -0.52
N ILE A 44 3.79 -3.26 0.20
CA ILE A 44 4.58 -2.11 0.67
C ILE A 44 6.03 -2.24 0.22
N ARG A 45 6.71 -1.12 0.01
CA ARG A 45 8.17 -1.10 -0.17
C ARG A 45 8.81 0.01 0.66
N PRO A 46 9.99 -0.20 1.24
CA PRO A 46 10.73 0.88 1.89
C PRO A 46 11.29 1.86 0.85
N TYR A 47 11.50 3.12 1.24
CA TYR A 47 12.19 4.10 0.39
C TYR A 47 13.23 4.93 1.16
N PHE A 48 14.18 5.50 0.42
CA PHE A 48 15.13 6.50 0.88
C PHE A 48 15.42 7.46 -0.28
N ASN A 49 15.01 8.73 -0.14
CA ASN A 49 14.95 9.71 -1.22
C ASN A 49 14.22 9.12 -2.45
N GLU A 50 14.86 9.15 -3.62
CA GLU A 50 14.33 8.58 -4.86
C GLU A 50 14.54 7.05 -4.95
N PHE A 51 15.35 6.47 -4.07
CA PHE A 51 15.59 5.03 -4.05
C PHE A 51 14.44 4.29 -3.38
N GLN A 52 14.15 3.12 -3.92
CA GLN A 52 13.14 2.20 -3.41
C GLN A 52 13.75 0.81 -3.19
N GLY A 53 13.35 0.17 -2.09
CA GLY A 53 13.73 -1.21 -1.82
C GLY A 53 12.79 -2.22 -2.49
N MET A 54 12.92 -3.47 -2.07
CA MET A 54 12.08 -4.57 -2.54
C MET A 54 10.63 -4.43 -2.04
N ASP A 55 9.69 -4.88 -2.87
CA ASP A 55 8.31 -5.05 -2.45
C ASP A 55 8.20 -6.14 -1.37
N SER A 56 7.27 -5.95 -0.44
CA SER A 56 6.78 -7.02 0.42
C SER A 56 6.04 -8.06 -0.41
N ARG A 57 5.70 -9.17 0.23
CA ARG A 57 4.65 -10.07 -0.28
C ARG A 57 3.37 -9.25 -0.51
N SER A 58 2.69 -9.50 -1.63
CA SER A 58 1.34 -9.00 -1.88
C SER A 58 0.33 -9.71 -0.99
N LEU A 59 -0.60 -8.94 -0.42
CA LEU A 59 -1.77 -9.45 0.28
C LEU A 59 -3.01 -9.10 -0.55
N THR A 60 -3.99 -10.00 -0.54
CA THR A 60 -5.28 -9.79 -1.19
C THR A 60 -6.37 -9.79 -0.14
N PHE A 61 -7.29 -8.83 -0.22
CA PHE A 61 -8.45 -8.75 0.67
C PHE A 61 -9.65 -8.19 -0.08
N ARG A 62 -10.86 -8.50 0.41
CA ARG A 62 -12.10 -7.96 -0.14
C ARG A 62 -12.68 -6.93 0.82
N THR A 63 -13.05 -5.77 0.30
CA THR A 63 -13.73 -4.74 1.09
C THR A 63 -15.18 -5.17 1.39
N PRO A 64 -15.74 -4.73 2.53
CA PRO A 64 -17.14 -5.00 2.86
C PRO A 64 -18.10 -4.34 1.86
N GLU A 65 -19.32 -4.88 1.77
CA GLU A 65 -20.39 -4.39 0.88
C GLU A 65 -21.29 -3.34 1.54
N GLU A 66 -21.24 -3.21 2.87
CA GLU A 66 -22.10 -2.32 3.68
C GLU A 66 -21.84 -0.83 3.46
#